data_AF-C0FV24-F1
#
_entry.id   AF-C0FV24-F1
#
_cell.length_a   1.000
_cell.length_b   1.000
_cell.length_c   1.000
_cell.angle_alpha   90.00
_cell.angle_beta   90.00
_cell.angle_gamma   90.00
#
_symmetry.space_group_name_H-M   'P 1'
#
loop_
_entity.id
_entity.type
_entity.pdbx_description
1 polymer ?
#
loop_
_entity_poly.entity_id
_entity_poly.type
_entity_poly.pdbx_seq_one_letter_code
_entity_poly.pdbx_strand_id
1 'polypeptide(L)'
;MKNAAGILLVIYLFFLVPWLAGALIDAAAGVKKRNISSTYANGFVIMLGIFWGVAVLFLYRGCTLEKLSMVWLLATITICVVSILANKKAILGCFKHKRKSENGHKAVKIAMIVSIIAILFSVVCVKPQMEQTVQTVMTSIDTNSAYIYQPYTGEQYPATQMEKIFSPYEMLYAVNAWVSGLHPALLIKVILPLFILPFFMCCYWEIGKFFFKQEKMQAVFLIIVEIIYYVPIYTAVETPVTGIFRSCWNGSVMLECCILPYAFLQVMRMLNFMYGGEKNKVSDCVKHPVMMQAVLFIILYPAAQLLHHKGWFYVFLMMLLMILVWFVRKGYKYVRVVGRH
;
A
#
# COMPACT_ATOMS: atom_id res chain seq x y z
N MET A 1 8.30 21.11 -21.05
CA MET A 1 8.28 19.70 -21.52
C MET A 1 8.87 18.72 -20.51
N LYS A 2 10.02 19.01 -19.86
CA LYS A 2 10.65 18.11 -18.87
C LYS A 2 9.72 17.68 -17.72
N ASN A 3 8.96 18.62 -17.13
CA ASN A 3 8.05 18.30 -16.02
C ASN A 3 6.89 17.38 -16.42
N ALA A 4 6.40 17.46 -17.67
CA ALA A 4 5.30 16.62 -18.14
C ALA A 4 5.73 15.15 -18.29
N ALA A 5 6.92 14.92 -18.84
CA ALA A 5 7.50 13.58 -18.92
C ALA A 5 7.76 12.99 -17.53
N GLY A 6 8.26 13.81 -16.59
CA GLY A 6 8.45 13.39 -15.20
C GLY A 6 7.15 12.98 -14.52
N ILE A 7 6.07 13.75 -14.68
CA ILE A 7 4.74 13.40 -14.13
C ILE A 7 4.22 12.10 -14.75
N LEU A 8 4.35 11.93 -16.08
CA LEU A 8 3.95 10.68 -16.75
C LEU A 8 4.71 9.47 -16.21
N LEU A 9 6.00 9.62 -15.90
CA LEU A 9 6.80 8.55 -15.31
C LEU A 9 6.33 8.21 -13.89
N VAL A 10 5.94 9.21 -13.08
CA VAL A 10 5.37 8.96 -11.74
C VAL A 10 4.01 8.26 -11.84
N ILE A 11 3.15 8.64 -12.80
CA ILE A 11 1.89 7.93 -13.08
C ILE A 11 2.20 6.47 -13.48
N TYR A 12 3.20 6.24 -14.33
CA TYR A 12 3.65 4.90 -14.65
C TYR A 12 4.05 4.12 -13.39
N LEU A 13 4.88 4.69 -12.52
CA LEU A 13 5.44 4.01 -11.35
C LEU A 13 4.44 3.79 -10.22
N PHE A 14 3.54 4.74 -9.94
CA PHE A 14 2.61 4.65 -8.79
C PHE A 14 1.18 4.26 -9.16
N PHE A 15 0.80 4.30 -10.44
CA PHE A 15 -0.51 3.82 -10.89
C PHE A 15 -0.40 2.56 -11.74
N LEU A 16 0.34 2.62 -12.85
CA LEU A 16 0.36 1.52 -13.82
C LEU A 16 1.09 0.28 -13.27
N VAL A 17 2.25 0.45 -12.64
CA VAL A 17 3.04 -0.65 -12.07
C VAL A 17 2.26 -1.39 -10.98
N PRO A 18 1.71 -0.73 -9.94
CA PRO A 18 0.84 -1.40 -8.97
C PRO A 18 -0.34 -2.11 -9.64
N TRP A 19 -1.04 -1.46 -10.55
CA TRP A 19 -2.17 -2.06 -11.25
C TRP A 19 -1.79 -3.36 -11.97
N LEU A 20 -0.69 -3.35 -12.72
CA LEU A 20 -0.20 -4.51 -13.45
C LEU A 20 0.38 -5.58 -12.53
N ALA A 21 1.09 -5.22 -11.46
CA ALA A 21 1.58 -6.16 -10.46
C ALA A 21 0.43 -6.92 -9.79
N GLY A 22 -0.62 -6.19 -9.41
CA GLY A 22 -1.84 -6.78 -8.86
C GLY A 22 -2.56 -7.68 -9.86
N ALA A 23 -2.70 -7.22 -11.11
CA ALA A 23 -3.33 -7.99 -12.18
C ALA A 23 -2.55 -9.28 -12.52
N LEU A 24 -1.22 -9.27 -12.37
CA LEU A 24 -0.39 -10.45 -12.53
C LEU A 24 -0.68 -11.49 -11.44
N ILE A 25 -0.77 -11.06 -10.18
CA ILE A 25 -1.11 -11.99 -9.09
C ILE A 25 -2.55 -12.49 -9.21
N ASP A 26 -3.51 -11.62 -9.55
CA ASP A 26 -4.90 -12.04 -9.80
C ASP A 26 -4.98 -13.09 -10.93
N ALA A 27 -4.13 -12.98 -11.94
CA ALA A 27 -4.03 -13.95 -13.03
C ALA A 27 -3.42 -15.28 -12.57
N ALA A 28 -2.29 -15.21 -11.86
CA ALA A 28 -1.61 -16.39 -11.30
C ALA A 28 -2.52 -17.17 -10.34
N ALA A 29 -3.41 -16.45 -9.64
CA ALA A 29 -4.39 -17.01 -8.73
C ALA A 29 -5.70 -17.49 -9.41
N GLY A 30 -5.84 -17.34 -10.72
CA GLY A 30 -7.02 -17.81 -11.46
C GLY A 30 -8.31 -17.05 -11.15
N VAL A 31 -8.21 -15.78 -10.73
CA VAL A 31 -9.35 -14.97 -10.28
C VAL A 31 -10.22 -14.59 -11.48
N LYS A 32 -11.46 -15.10 -11.52
CA LYS A 32 -12.39 -14.89 -12.66
C LYS A 32 -12.99 -13.48 -12.72
N LYS A 33 -13.22 -12.82 -11.57
CA LYS A 33 -13.80 -11.47 -11.50
C LYS A 33 -12.85 -10.54 -10.77
N ARG A 34 -12.17 -9.66 -11.52
CA ARG A 34 -11.20 -8.71 -10.97
C ARG A 34 -11.91 -7.52 -10.35
N ASN A 35 -11.48 -7.17 -9.15
CA ASN A 35 -11.97 -6.01 -8.43
C ASN A 35 -10.87 -4.97 -8.39
N ILE A 36 -11.11 -3.83 -9.04
CA ILE A 36 -10.18 -2.70 -9.19
C ILE A 36 -9.46 -2.35 -7.89
N SER A 37 -10.23 -2.27 -6.79
CA SER A 37 -9.68 -1.90 -5.48
C SER A 37 -8.72 -2.95 -4.92
N SER A 38 -9.12 -4.23 -4.97
CA SER A 38 -8.28 -5.36 -4.52
C SER A 38 -7.02 -5.51 -5.36
N THR A 39 -7.17 -5.42 -6.69
CA THR A 39 -6.07 -5.50 -7.65
C THR A 39 -5.05 -4.39 -7.39
N TYR A 40 -5.49 -3.14 -7.23
CA TYR A 40 -4.59 -2.03 -6.95
C TYR A 40 -3.91 -2.16 -5.58
N ALA A 41 -4.65 -2.52 -4.53
CA ALA A 41 -4.09 -2.67 -3.18
C ALA A 41 -3.05 -3.80 -3.10
N ASN A 42 -3.37 -4.98 -3.66
CA ASN A 42 -2.42 -6.10 -3.78
C ASN A 42 -1.17 -5.63 -4.53
N GLY A 43 -1.37 -4.99 -5.68
CA GLY A 43 -0.34 -4.43 -6.54
C GLY A 43 0.63 -3.49 -5.84
N PHE A 44 0.09 -2.56 -5.06
CA PHE A 44 0.88 -1.56 -4.36
C PHE A 44 1.74 -2.21 -3.26
N VAL A 45 1.18 -3.16 -2.50
CA VAL A 45 1.94 -3.93 -1.50
C VAL A 45 3.07 -4.74 -2.15
N ILE A 46 2.81 -5.36 -3.31
CA ILE A 46 3.83 -6.09 -4.08
C ILE A 46 4.95 -5.14 -4.53
N MET A 47 4.60 -3.97 -5.07
CA MET A 47 5.59 -2.98 -5.48
C MET A 47 6.50 -2.58 -4.31
N LEU A 48 5.94 -2.31 -3.12
CA LEU A 48 6.72 -1.98 -1.92
C LEU A 48 7.63 -3.15 -1.51
N GLY A 49 7.12 -4.38 -1.48
CA GLY A 49 7.91 -5.56 -1.13
C GLY A 49 9.05 -5.85 -2.11
N ILE A 50 8.83 -5.67 -3.42
CA ILE A 50 9.88 -5.84 -4.43
C ILE A 50 10.91 -4.73 -4.31
N PHE A 51 10.48 -3.47 -4.14
CA PHE A 51 11.41 -2.35 -3.97
C PHE A 51 12.32 -2.58 -2.78
N TRP A 52 11.78 -3.04 -1.64
CA TRP A 52 12.59 -3.39 -0.47
C TRP A 52 13.70 -4.39 -0.79
N GLY A 53 13.34 -5.49 -1.46
CA GLY A 53 14.31 -6.53 -1.81
C GLY A 53 15.41 -6.01 -2.72
N VAL A 54 15.08 -5.19 -3.71
CA VAL A 54 16.06 -4.55 -4.60
C VAL A 54 16.92 -3.54 -3.82
N ALA A 55 16.29 -2.66 -3.04
CA ALA A 55 16.97 -1.59 -2.33
C ALA A 55 17.96 -2.15 -1.31
N VAL A 56 17.57 -3.05 -0.42
CA VAL A 56 18.45 -3.59 0.62
C VAL A 56 19.69 -4.26 0.02
N LEU A 57 19.54 -5.04 -1.06
CA LEU A 57 20.67 -5.69 -1.72
C LEU A 57 21.69 -4.70 -2.29
N PHE A 58 21.22 -3.57 -2.83
CA PHE A 58 22.08 -2.54 -3.43
C PHE A 58 22.70 -1.63 -2.37
N LEU A 59 21.90 -1.22 -1.39
CA LEU A 59 22.33 -0.34 -0.31
C LEU A 59 23.33 -1.03 0.61
N TYR A 60 23.15 -2.32 0.90
CA TYR A 60 24.12 -3.11 1.66
C TYR A 60 25.48 -3.20 0.96
N ARG A 61 25.50 -3.15 -0.38
CA ARG A 61 26.72 -3.12 -1.20
C ARG A 61 27.31 -1.71 -1.41
N GLY A 62 26.72 -0.68 -0.80
CA GLY A 62 27.16 0.71 -1.00
C GLY A 62 27.00 1.20 -2.44
N CYS A 63 26.02 0.67 -3.19
CA CYS A 63 25.78 1.11 -4.57
C CYS A 63 25.22 2.54 -4.61
N THR A 64 25.51 3.26 -5.70
CA THR A 64 25.00 4.62 -5.93
C THR A 64 23.50 4.63 -6.16
N LEU A 65 22.86 5.79 -5.90
CA LEU A 65 21.43 6.00 -6.13
C LEU A 65 21.08 5.77 -7.61
N GLU A 66 21.96 6.18 -8.52
CA GLU A 66 21.81 5.97 -9.95
C GLU A 66 21.70 4.47 -10.32
N LYS A 67 22.59 3.62 -9.79
CA LYS A 67 22.55 2.17 -10.04
C LYS A 67 21.27 1.54 -9.52
N LEU A 68 20.85 1.93 -8.31
CA LEU A 68 19.58 1.49 -7.73
C LEU A 68 18.40 1.92 -8.63
N SER A 69 18.44 3.16 -9.14
CA SER A 69 17.40 3.71 -10.01
C SER A 69 17.26 2.95 -11.33
N MET A 70 18.38 2.61 -11.98
CA MET A 70 18.37 1.82 -13.21
C MET A 70 17.76 0.44 -12.98
N VAL A 71 18.17 -0.25 -11.90
CA VAL A 71 17.69 -1.60 -11.59
C VAL A 71 16.21 -1.59 -11.21
N TRP A 72 15.76 -0.57 -10.48
CA TRP A 72 14.35 -0.39 -10.18
C TRP A 72 13.51 -0.19 -11.44
N LEU A 73 13.95 0.66 -12.38
CA LEU A 73 13.26 0.84 -13.66
C LEU A 73 13.19 -0.47 -14.45
N LEU A 74 14.30 -1.23 -14.52
CA LEU A 74 14.30 -2.54 -15.18
C LEU A 74 13.33 -3.53 -14.52
N ALA A 75 13.29 -3.56 -13.18
CA ALA A 75 12.37 -4.41 -12.43
C ALA A 75 10.90 -4.06 -12.73
N THR A 76 10.55 -2.76 -12.74
CA THR A 76 9.18 -2.31 -13.03
C THR A 76 8.76 -2.59 -14.47
N ILE A 77 9.66 -2.40 -15.45
CA ILE A 77 9.41 -2.77 -16.85
C ILE A 77 9.17 -4.29 -16.97
N THR A 78 9.99 -5.10 -16.29
CA THR A 78 9.86 -6.56 -16.31
C THR A 78 8.51 -7.01 -15.74
N ILE A 79 8.08 -6.43 -14.62
CA ILE A 79 6.75 -6.71 -14.03
C ILE A 79 5.63 -6.35 -15.02
N CYS A 80 5.71 -5.20 -15.68
CA CYS A 80 4.72 -4.77 -16.66
C CYS A 80 4.66 -5.73 -17.86
N VAL A 81 5.80 -6.12 -18.42
CA VAL A 81 5.87 -7.05 -19.55
C VAL A 81 5.30 -8.41 -19.16
N VAL A 82 5.75 -9.00 -18.05
CA VAL A 82 5.25 -10.29 -17.57
C VAL A 82 3.75 -10.24 -17.29
N SER A 83 3.26 -9.16 -16.68
CA SER A 83 1.83 -8.97 -16.42
C SER A 83 1.01 -8.92 -17.71
N ILE A 84 1.45 -8.14 -18.70
CA ILE A 84 0.77 -8.04 -20.00
C ILE A 84 0.77 -9.40 -20.71
N LEU A 85 1.89 -10.13 -20.68
CA LEU A 85 2.01 -11.46 -21.29
C LEU A 85 1.08 -12.49 -20.64
N ALA A 86 1.02 -12.52 -19.31
CA ALA A 86 0.14 -13.41 -18.56
C ALA A 86 -1.36 -13.05 -18.75
N ASN A 87 -1.66 -11.78 -19.01
CA ASN A 87 -3.01 -11.25 -19.05
C ASN A 87 -3.56 -10.92 -20.44
N LYS A 88 -2.88 -11.31 -21.53
CA LYS A 88 -3.25 -10.93 -22.91
C LYS A 88 -4.76 -11.08 -23.21
N LYS A 89 -5.36 -12.20 -22.82
CA LYS A 89 -6.80 -12.48 -23.06
C LYS A 89 -7.74 -11.61 -22.20
N ALA A 90 -7.37 -11.32 -20.96
CA ALA A 90 -8.17 -10.51 -20.04
C ALA A 90 -8.08 -9.01 -20.38
N ILE A 91 -6.90 -8.53 -20.79
CA ILE A 91 -6.68 -7.13 -21.18
C ILE A 91 -7.40 -6.82 -22.51
N LEU A 92 -7.32 -7.72 -23.51
CA LEU A 92 -8.11 -7.57 -24.74
C LEU A 92 -9.63 -7.64 -24.49
N GLY A 93 -10.07 -8.44 -23.51
CA GLY A 93 -11.46 -8.49 -23.06
C GLY A 93 -11.94 -7.18 -22.43
N CYS A 94 -11.10 -6.52 -21.63
CA CYS A 94 -11.38 -5.21 -21.02
C CYS A 94 -11.62 -4.11 -22.05
N PHE A 95 -10.96 -4.16 -23.22
CA PHE A 95 -11.19 -3.21 -24.32
C PHE A 95 -12.47 -3.50 -25.11
N LYS A 96 -12.88 -4.77 -25.23
CA LYS A 96 -14.09 -5.16 -25.99
C LYS A 96 -15.38 -5.07 -25.18
N HIS A 97 -15.31 -5.20 -23.87
CA HIS A 97 -16.48 -5.07 -23.01
C HIS A 97 -16.69 -3.60 -22.63
N LYS A 98 -17.57 -2.91 -23.38
CA LYS A 98 -18.16 -1.64 -22.93
C LYS A 98 -18.78 -1.92 -21.57
N ARG A 99 -18.10 -1.51 -20.50
CA ARG A 99 -18.56 -1.71 -19.13
C ARG A 99 -19.95 -1.08 -19.07
N LYS A 100 -20.99 -1.91 -19.00
CA LYS A 100 -22.33 -1.43 -18.64
C LYS A 100 -22.10 -0.82 -17.27
N SER A 101 -22.07 0.51 -17.22
CA SER A 101 -21.96 1.26 -15.97
C SER A 101 -23.27 1.04 -15.26
N GLU A 102 -23.36 -0.10 -14.57
CA GLU A 102 -24.41 -0.38 -13.61
C GLU A 102 -24.47 0.86 -12.72
N ASN A 103 -25.66 1.45 -12.60
CA ASN A 103 -25.86 2.69 -11.87
C ASN A 103 -25.37 2.48 -10.44
N GLY A 104 -24.11 2.82 -10.18
CA GLY A 104 -23.47 2.58 -8.89
C GLY A 104 -24.32 3.23 -7.81
N HIS A 105 -24.54 2.51 -6.72
CA HIS A 105 -25.36 3.00 -5.61
C HIS A 105 -24.95 4.44 -5.25
N LYS A 106 -25.94 5.32 -5.02
CA LYS A 106 -25.70 6.75 -4.71
C LYS A 106 -24.61 6.93 -3.63
N ALA A 107 -24.60 6.05 -2.62
CA ALA A 107 -23.59 6.04 -1.56
C ALA A 107 -22.15 5.84 -2.07
N VAL A 108 -21.92 4.98 -3.06
CA VAL A 108 -20.59 4.77 -3.66
C VAL A 108 -20.12 6.02 -4.40
N LYS A 109 -21.02 6.68 -5.14
CA LYS A 109 -20.71 7.96 -5.79
C LYS A 109 -20.37 9.04 -4.78
N ILE A 110 -21.14 9.12 -3.69
CA ILE A 110 -20.87 10.06 -2.58
C ILE A 110 -19.51 9.75 -1.95
N ALA A 111 -19.22 8.49 -1.61
CA ALA A 111 -17.92 8.11 -1.04
C ALA A 111 -16.75 8.49 -1.96
N MET A 112 -16.85 8.22 -3.27
CA MET A 112 -15.81 8.65 -4.23
C MET A 112 -15.60 10.17 -4.25
N ILE A 113 -16.68 10.95 -4.21
CA ILE A 113 -16.58 12.42 -4.17
C ILE A 113 -15.93 12.88 -2.86
N VAL A 114 -16.33 12.30 -1.72
CA VAL A 114 -15.74 12.60 -0.41
C VAL A 114 -14.24 12.27 -0.41
N SER A 115 -13.84 11.10 -0.91
CA SER A 115 -12.42 10.72 -1.01
C SER A 115 -11.63 11.66 -1.92
N ILE A 116 -12.21 12.13 -3.04
CA ILE A 116 -11.54 13.10 -3.94
C ILE A 116 -11.36 14.45 -3.22
N ILE A 117 -12.40 14.94 -2.55
CA ILE A 117 -12.34 16.20 -1.78
C ILE A 117 -11.28 16.07 -0.67
N ALA A 118 -11.26 14.94 0.02
CA ALA A 118 -10.27 14.62 1.03
C ALA A 118 -8.85 14.73 0.47
N ILE A 119 -8.56 14.02 -0.63
CA ILE A 119 -7.24 14.04 -1.27
C ILE A 119 -6.84 15.47 -1.65
N LEU A 120 -7.73 16.22 -2.30
CA LEU A 120 -7.45 17.60 -2.71
C LEU A 120 -7.20 18.51 -1.50
N PHE A 121 -7.99 18.39 -0.45
CA PHE A 121 -7.82 19.17 0.77
C PHE A 121 -6.50 18.82 1.48
N SER A 122 -6.12 17.55 1.54
CA SER A 122 -4.84 17.08 2.08
C SER A 122 -3.65 17.69 1.34
N VAL A 123 -3.71 17.77 0.01
CA VAL A 123 -2.62 18.32 -0.81
C VAL A 123 -2.55 19.86 -0.74
N VAL A 124 -3.69 20.55 -0.72
CA VAL A 124 -3.73 22.01 -0.88
C VAL A 124 -3.77 22.76 0.45
N CYS A 125 -4.53 22.24 1.42
CA CYS A 125 -4.92 23.01 2.62
C CYS A 125 -4.20 22.54 3.89
N VAL A 126 -3.64 21.32 3.90
CA VAL A 126 -3.04 20.75 5.10
C VAL A 126 -1.55 21.06 5.14
N LYS A 127 -1.11 21.68 6.23
CA LYS A 127 0.32 21.89 6.48
C LYS A 127 0.99 20.54 6.75
N PRO A 128 2.04 20.18 6.00
CA PRO A 128 2.85 19.01 6.29
C PRO A 128 3.42 19.05 7.70
N GLN A 129 3.49 17.90 8.35
CA GLN A 129 4.23 17.75 9.61
C GLN A 129 5.72 18.04 9.38
N MET A 130 6.41 18.55 10.42
CA MET A 130 7.85 18.81 10.36
C MET A 130 8.62 17.48 10.28
N GLU A 131 8.93 17.04 9.07
CA GLU A 131 9.64 15.79 8.79
C GLU A 131 10.83 16.01 7.86
N GLN A 132 11.83 15.14 7.97
CA GLN A 132 13.10 15.21 7.23
C GLN A 132 13.07 14.50 5.87
N THR A 133 11.91 13.94 5.47
CA THR A 133 11.80 13.06 4.30
C THR A 133 12.24 13.76 3.01
N VAL A 134 11.79 15.00 2.80
CA VAL A 134 12.17 15.76 1.60
C VAL A 134 13.66 16.06 1.59
N GLN A 135 14.21 16.49 2.72
CA GLN A 135 15.62 16.83 2.86
C GLN A 135 16.50 15.59 2.65
N THR A 136 16.12 14.45 3.22
CA THR A 136 16.81 13.17 3.02
C THR A 136 16.87 12.78 1.55
N VAL A 137 15.76 12.96 0.84
CA VAL A 137 15.67 12.68 -0.59
C VAL A 137 16.56 13.64 -1.39
N MET A 138 16.54 14.94 -1.07
CA MET A 138 17.39 15.92 -1.72
C MET A 138 18.87 15.59 -1.55
N THR A 139 19.33 15.38 -0.31
CA THR A 139 20.72 15.00 -0.03
C THR A 139 21.14 13.73 -0.75
N SER A 140 20.24 12.75 -0.86
CA SER A 140 20.54 11.48 -1.54
C SER A 140 20.73 11.66 -3.06
N ILE A 141 19.96 12.57 -3.67
CA ILE A 141 20.10 12.94 -5.08
C ILE A 141 21.40 13.73 -5.28
N ASP A 142 21.64 14.75 -4.46
CA ASP A 142 22.80 15.64 -4.61
C ASP A 142 24.13 14.90 -4.43
N THR A 143 24.15 13.91 -3.54
CA THR A 143 25.35 13.11 -3.25
C THR A 143 25.42 11.78 -4.02
N ASN A 144 24.40 11.47 -4.84
CA ASN A 144 24.23 10.18 -5.52
C ASN A 144 24.43 8.96 -4.58
N SER A 145 23.99 9.09 -3.34
CA SER A 145 24.22 8.11 -2.28
C SER A 145 23.00 7.99 -1.37
N ALA A 146 22.88 6.89 -0.64
CA ALA A 146 21.74 6.63 0.23
C ALA A 146 22.19 6.51 1.68
N TYR A 147 21.66 7.38 2.55
CA TYR A 147 21.95 7.40 3.98
C TYR A 147 23.45 7.45 4.33
N ILE A 148 24.27 8.12 3.52
CA ILE A 148 25.67 8.42 3.87
C ILE A 148 25.77 9.75 4.60
N TYR A 149 24.98 10.77 4.20
CA TYR A 149 25.07 12.12 4.73
C TYR A 149 23.77 12.55 5.42
N GLN A 150 23.92 13.30 6.51
CA GLN A 150 22.84 13.88 7.27
C GLN A 150 22.18 15.05 6.50
N PRO A 151 20.84 15.12 6.43
CA PRO A 151 20.16 16.10 5.58
C PRO A 151 20.34 17.57 5.98
N TYR A 152 20.56 17.85 7.27
CA TYR A 152 20.65 19.22 7.77
C TYR A 152 22.08 19.70 8.01
N THR A 153 22.97 18.79 8.42
CA THR A 153 24.36 19.13 8.76
C THR A 153 25.33 18.82 7.62
N GLY A 154 24.96 17.93 6.69
CA GLY A 154 25.86 17.43 5.65
C GLY A 154 26.97 16.50 6.18
N GLU A 155 26.97 16.19 7.48
CA GLU A 155 27.94 15.30 8.09
C GLU A 155 27.66 13.85 7.71
N GLN A 156 28.69 13.00 7.71
CA GLN A 156 28.48 11.57 7.49
C GLN A 156 27.71 10.94 8.65
N TYR A 157 26.82 10.01 8.33
CA TYR A 157 26.14 9.22 9.34
C TYR A 157 27.14 8.35 10.10
N PRO A 158 26.99 8.23 11.44
CA PRO A 158 27.78 7.28 12.21
C PRO A 158 27.55 5.85 11.70
N ALA A 159 28.59 5.00 11.78
CA ALA A 159 28.51 3.59 11.39
C ALA A 159 27.42 2.80 12.17
N THR A 160 26.93 3.33 13.28
CA THR A 160 25.82 2.76 14.06
C THR A 160 24.43 2.96 13.43
N GLN A 161 24.27 3.83 12.43
CA GLN A 161 22.98 4.12 11.79
C GLN A 161 22.67 3.24 10.55
N MET A 162 23.37 2.11 10.41
CA MET A 162 23.15 1.14 9.33
C MET A 162 21.72 0.58 9.30
N GLU A 163 20.95 0.73 10.38
CA GLU A 163 19.53 0.33 10.44
C GLU A 163 18.68 0.99 9.34
N LYS A 164 19.01 2.22 8.92
CA LYS A 164 18.29 2.94 7.86
C LYS A 164 18.31 2.24 6.51
N ILE A 165 19.36 1.44 6.25
CA ILE A 165 19.50 0.63 5.02
C ILE A 165 18.38 -0.40 4.92
N PHE A 166 17.85 -0.88 6.06
CA PHE A 166 16.83 -1.92 6.09
C PHE A 166 15.40 -1.39 6.00
N SER A 167 15.19 -0.09 6.17
CA SER A 167 13.90 0.58 5.93
C SER A 167 14.04 1.77 4.98
N PRO A 168 14.46 1.54 3.72
CA PRO A 168 14.86 2.60 2.81
C PRO A 168 13.68 3.26 2.09
N TYR A 169 12.62 3.65 2.81
CA TYR A 169 11.40 4.16 2.18
C TYR A 169 11.65 5.49 1.45
N GLU A 170 12.47 6.37 2.02
CA GLU A 170 12.85 7.62 1.37
C GLU A 170 13.62 7.36 0.06
N MET A 171 14.33 6.23 -0.06
CA MET A 171 15.05 5.89 -1.29
C MET A 171 14.10 5.53 -2.43
N LEU A 172 12.88 5.05 -2.14
CA LEU A 172 11.85 4.91 -3.17
C LEU A 172 11.59 6.27 -3.79
N TYR A 173 11.43 7.31 -2.98
CA TYR A 173 11.19 8.67 -3.47
C TYR A 173 12.41 9.27 -4.16
N ALA A 174 13.61 9.01 -3.65
CA ALA A 174 14.85 9.46 -4.27
C ALA A 174 15.05 8.87 -5.66
N VAL A 175 14.84 7.56 -5.82
CA VAL A 175 14.84 6.91 -7.13
C VAL A 175 13.80 7.53 -8.05
N ASN A 176 12.57 7.70 -7.58
CA ASN A 176 11.49 8.29 -8.38
C ASN A 176 11.78 9.74 -8.81
N ALA A 177 12.31 10.57 -7.91
CA ALA A 177 12.71 11.94 -8.21
C ALA A 177 13.90 11.98 -9.18
N TRP A 178 14.88 11.09 -9.00
CA TRP A 178 16.04 10.94 -9.89
C TRP A 178 15.59 10.63 -11.32
N VAL A 179 14.75 9.60 -11.51
CA VAL A 179 14.35 9.17 -12.86
C VAL A 179 13.35 10.12 -13.52
N SER A 180 12.50 10.79 -12.73
CA SER A 180 11.51 11.73 -13.26
C SER A 180 12.06 13.15 -13.47
N GLY A 181 13.19 13.49 -12.85
CA GLY A 181 13.74 14.84 -12.82
C GLY A 181 12.84 15.84 -12.08
N LEU A 182 11.86 15.36 -11.30
CA LEU A 182 10.97 16.22 -10.52
C LEU A 182 11.65 16.66 -9.22
N HIS A 183 11.40 17.90 -8.82
CA HIS A 183 11.86 18.40 -7.53
C HIS A 183 11.25 17.55 -6.40
N PRO A 184 12.05 17.04 -5.44
CA PRO A 184 11.57 16.15 -4.38
C PRO A 184 10.38 16.68 -3.58
N ALA A 185 10.37 17.98 -3.26
CA ALA A 185 9.24 18.59 -2.55
C ALA A 185 7.92 18.50 -3.34
N LEU A 186 7.96 18.72 -4.67
CA LEU A 186 6.78 18.62 -5.53
C LEU A 186 6.31 17.17 -5.62
N LEU A 187 7.26 16.23 -5.83
CA LEU A 187 6.96 14.81 -5.86
C LEU A 187 6.27 14.37 -4.57
N ILE A 188 6.90 14.61 -3.42
CA ILE A 188 6.50 14.04 -2.14
C ILE A 188 5.25 14.71 -1.57
N LYS A 189 5.15 16.04 -1.62
CA LYS A 189 4.07 16.78 -0.95
C LYS A 189 2.83 16.97 -1.82
N VAL A 190 2.95 16.84 -3.15
CA VAL A 190 1.83 17.12 -4.07
C VAL A 190 1.45 15.90 -4.88
N ILE A 191 2.42 15.25 -5.54
CA ILE A 191 2.12 14.20 -6.53
C ILE A 191 1.85 12.84 -5.84
N LEU A 192 2.71 12.42 -4.90
CA LEU A 192 2.57 11.13 -4.23
C LEU A 192 1.27 10.94 -3.42
N PRO A 193 0.76 11.96 -2.69
CA PRO A 193 -0.52 11.84 -2.00
C PRO A 193 -1.68 11.45 -2.93
N LEU A 194 -1.63 11.85 -4.20
CA LEU A 194 -2.62 11.49 -5.22
C LEU A 194 -2.64 9.99 -5.55
N PHE A 195 -1.64 9.21 -5.12
CA PHE A 195 -1.56 7.76 -5.31
C PHE A 195 -1.62 6.98 -4.00
N ILE A 196 -0.97 7.49 -2.94
CA ILE A 196 -0.95 6.86 -1.62
C ILE A 196 -2.33 6.92 -0.95
N LEU A 197 -3.03 8.07 -1.05
CA LEU A 197 -4.35 8.19 -0.44
C LEU A 197 -5.39 7.30 -1.14
N PRO A 198 -5.46 7.20 -2.48
CA PRO A 198 -6.28 6.16 -3.12
C PRO A 198 -5.92 4.73 -2.72
N PHE A 199 -4.63 4.45 -2.47
CA PHE A 199 -4.22 3.14 -1.93
C PHE A 199 -4.80 2.91 -0.53
N PHE A 200 -4.70 3.89 0.37
CA PHE A 200 -5.37 3.88 1.67
C PHE A 200 -6.88 3.61 1.53
N MET A 201 -7.58 4.34 0.65
CA MET A 201 -9.02 4.12 0.42
C MET A 201 -9.31 2.70 -0.08
N CYS A 202 -8.45 2.15 -0.95
CA CYS A 202 -8.60 0.78 -1.43
C CYS A 202 -8.44 -0.25 -0.31
N CYS A 203 -7.47 -0.06 0.59
CA CYS A 203 -7.31 -0.93 1.77
C CYS A 203 -8.58 -0.96 2.62
N TYR A 204 -9.14 0.21 2.95
CA TYR A 204 -10.36 0.27 3.77
C TYR A 204 -11.61 -0.17 3.03
N TRP A 205 -11.69 0.03 1.71
CA TRP A 205 -12.77 -0.54 0.90
C TRP A 205 -12.77 -2.08 0.96
N GLU A 206 -11.59 -2.70 0.89
CA GLU A 206 -11.44 -4.15 0.98
C GLU A 206 -11.73 -4.70 2.39
N ILE A 207 -11.43 -3.93 3.43
CA ILE A 207 -11.85 -4.20 4.81
C ILE A 207 -13.37 -4.08 4.95
N GLY A 208 -13.97 -3.03 4.38
CA GLY A 208 -15.41 -2.83 4.34
C GLY A 208 -16.12 -4.00 3.66
N LYS A 209 -15.56 -4.52 2.55
CA LYS A 209 -16.06 -5.73 1.86
C LYS A 209 -16.00 -6.98 2.72
N PHE A 210 -15.03 -7.07 3.61
CA PHE A 210 -14.92 -8.19 4.54
C PHE A 210 -16.02 -8.14 5.61
N PHE A 211 -16.36 -6.95 6.12
CA PHE A 211 -17.38 -6.80 7.17
C PHE A 211 -18.81 -6.70 6.64
N PHE A 212 -19.02 -6.09 5.47
CA PHE A 212 -20.34 -5.74 4.96
C PHE A 212 -20.60 -6.33 3.58
N LYS A 213 -21.77 -6.98 3.41
CA LYS A 213 -22.21 -7.53 2.11
C LYS A 213 -22.70 -6.46 1.13
N GLN A 214 -23.36 -5.42 1.65
CA GLN A 214 -23.98 -4.37 0.84
C GLN A 214 -22.95 -3.28 0.51
N GLU A 215 -22.81 -2.93 -0.77
CA GLU A 215 -21.90 -1.87 -1.22
C GLU A 215 -22.22 -0.51 -0.59
N LYS A 216 -23.50 -0.24 -0.28
CA LYS A 216 -23.91 0.95 0.48
C LYS A 216 -23.20 1.04 1.83
N MET A 217 -23.15 -0.07 2.58
CA MET A 217 -22.54 -0.11 3.91
C MET A 217 -21.02 -0.04 3.82
N GLN A 218 -20.42 -0.60 2.76
CA GLN A 218 -18.98 -0.46 2.46
C GLN A 218 -18.62 1.02 2.22
N ALA A 219 -19.44 1.73 1.45
CA ALA A 219 -19.27 3.17 1.21
C ALA A 219 -19.46 4.02 2.47
N VAL A 220 -20.47 3.71 3.30
CA VAL A 220 -20.66 4.39 4.59
C VAL A 220 -19.48 4.12 5.53
N PHE A 221 -18.98 2.88 5.58
CA PHE A 221 -17.80 2.53 6.36
C PHE A 221 -16.58 3.34 5.92
N LEU A 222 -16.32 3.46 4.62
CA LEU A 222 -15.21 4.24 4.10
C LEU A 222 -15.32 5.72 4.51
N ILE A 223 -16.51 6.33 4.36
CA ILE A 223 -16.75 7.72 4.78
C ILE A 223 -16.48 7.90 6.28
N ILE A 224 -16.94 6.97 7.13
CA ILE A 224 -16.69 7.04 8.57
C ILE A 224 -15.20 6.97 8.88
N VAL A 225 -14.47 6.05 8.23
CA VAL A 225 -13.02 5.94 8.37
C VAL A 225 -12.35 7.26 7.98
N GLU A 226 -12.69 7.82 6.82
CA GLU A 226 -12.13 9.09 6.37
C GLU A 226 -12.35 10.19 7.42
N ILE A 227 -13.58 10.35 7.92
CA ILE A 227 -13.89 11.32 8.98
C ILE A 227 -13.02 11.11 10.22
N ILE A 228 -12.87 9.87 10.68
CA ILE A 228 -12.04 9.55 11.86
C ILE A 228 -10.58 9.97 11.65
N TYR A 229 -10.02 9.71 10.47
CA TYR A 229 -8.64 10.09 10.13
C TYR A 229 -8.50 11.59 9.82
N TYR A 230 -9.60 12.29 9.54
CA TYR A 230 -9.62 13.74 9.34
C TYR A 230 -9.60 14.54 10.65
N VAL A 231 -10.27 14.06 11.70
CA VAL A 231 -10.36 14.77 12.99
C VAL A 231 -8.96 15.19 13.51
N PRO A 232 -7.93 14.32 13.46
CA PRO A 232 -6.62 14.64 14.00
C PRO A 232 -5.90 15.76 13.25
N ILE A 233 -6.33 16.11 12.02
CA ILE A 233 -5.83 17.28 11.29
C ILE A 233 -6.08 18.60 12.03
N TYR A 234 -7.10 18.65 12.90
CA TYR A 234 -7.41 19.82 13.70
C TYR A 234 -6.79 19.77 15.10
N THR A 235 -6.23 18.62 15.48
CA THR A 235 -5.58 18.45 16.78
C THR A 235 -4.10 18.77 16.67
N ALA A 236 -3.53 19.49 17.64
CA ALA A 236 -2.07 19.72 17.72
C ALA A 236 -1.27 18.44 18.03
N VAL A 237 -1.95 17.29 18.14
CA VAL A 237 -1.34 16.00 18.44
C VAL A 237 -0.77 15.41 17.16
N GLU A 238 0.55 15.29 17.13
CA GLU A 238 1.34 14.73 16.05
C GLU A 238 1.55 13.24 16.29
N THR A 239 0.60 12.40 15.84
CA THR A 239 0.71 10.93 15.97
C THR A 239 0.70 10.24 14.61
N PRO A 240 1.64 9.31 14.36
CA PRO A 240 1.68 8.56 13.10
C PRO A 240 0.37 7.79 12.82
N VAL A 241 -0.29 7.31 13.88
CA VAL A 241 -1.54 6.53 13.84
C VAL A 241 -2.68 7.26 13.15
N THR A 242 -2.61 8.60 13.08
CA THR A 242 -3.67 9.44 12.50
C THR A 242 -3.16 10.40 11.42
N GLY A 243 -1.88 10.29 11.06
CA GLY A 243 -1.19 11.25 10.20
C GLY A 243 -1.46 11.11 8.70
N ILE A 244 -2.31 10.18 8.25
CA ILE A 244 -2.42 9.82 6.82
C ILE A 244 -2.70 11.03 5.91
N PHE A 245 -3.55 11.97 6.31
CA PHE A 245 -3.84 13.16 5.50
C PHE A 245 -2.85 14.34 5.70
N ARG A 246 -1.88 14.23 6.60
CA ARG A 246 -0.82 15.23 6.84
C ARG A 246 0.54 14.80 6.28
N SER A 247 0.83 13.51 6.37
CA SER A 247 2.15 12.94 6.10
C SER A 247 2.02 11.51 5.55
N CYS A 248 1.12 11.27 4.58
CA CYS A 248 0.99 9.96 3.92
C CYS A 248 2.30 9.41 3.34
N TRP A 249 3.27 10.28 3.04
CA TRP A 249 4.59 9.89 2.57
C TRP A 249 5.52 9.39 3.67
N ASN A 250 5.14 9.48 4.96
CA ASN A 250 5.92 8.94 6.07
C ASN A 250 5.74 7.42 6.14
N GLY A 251 6.86 6.71 6.35
CA GLY A 251 6.86 5.25 6.44
C GLY A 251 6.03 4.71 7.61
N SER A 252 6.20 5.26 8.82
CA SER A 252 5.43 4.88 10.01
C SER A 252 3.93 5.11 9.81
N VAL A 253 3.55 6.26 9.24
CA VAL A 253 2.13 6.57 8.94
C VAL A 253 1.57 5.55 7.96
N MET A 254 2.30 5.23 6.88
CA MET A 254 1.81 4.28 5.89
C MET A 254 1.79 2.83 6.41
N LEU A 255 2.72 2.47 7.30
CA LEU A 255 2.71 1.19 7.99
C LEU A 255 1.43 1.07 8.84
N GLU A 256 1.19 2.05 9.71
CA GLU A 256 0.10 2.01 10.69
C GLU A 256 -1.27 2.18 10.06
N CYS A 257 -1.41 3.08 9.09
CA CYS A 257 -2.70 3.41 8.47
C CYS A 257 -3.04 2.50 7.27
N CYS A 258 -2.06 1.88 6.60
CA CYS A 258 -2.32 1.09 5.40
C CYS A 258 -1.90 -0.36 5.55
N ILE A 259 -0.61 -0.61 5.82
CA ILE A 259 -0.05 -1.97 5.79
C ILE A 259 -0.59 -2.84 6.92
N LEU A 260 -0.70 -2.34 8.15
CA LEU A 260 -1.23 -3.11 9.29
C LEU A 260 -2.73 -3.45 9.13
N PRO A 261 -3.63 -2.51 8.78
CA PRO A 261 -5.02 -2.84 8.47
C PRO A 261 -5.16 -3.84 7.32
N TYR A 262 -4.29 -3.73 6.31
CA TYR A 262 -4.28 -4.67 5.19
C TYR A 262 -3.75 -6.06 5.60
N ALA A 263 -2.73 -6.12 6.44
CA ALA A 263 -2.22 -7.37 7.00
C ALA A 263 -3.27 -8.08 7.85
N PHE A 264 -3.99 -7.33 8.68
CA PHE A 264 -5.17 -7.83 9.40
C PHE A 264 -6.17 -8.50 8.44
N LEU A 265 -6.52 -7.82 7.35
CA LEU A 265 -7.45 -8.35 6.36
C LEU A 265 -6.95 -9.66 5.72
N GLN A 266 -5.67 -9.74 5.34
CA GLN A 266 -5.12 -10.94 4.71
C GLN A 266 -5.11 -12.14 5.67
N VAL A 267 -4.71 -11.93 6.93
CA VAL A 267 -4.71 -13.00 7.95
C VAL A 267 -6.14 -13.48 8.22
N MET A 268 -7.10 -12.56 8.35
CA MET A 268 -8.51 -12.90 8.55
C MET A 268 -9.10 -13.70 7.38
N ARG A 269 -8.74 -13.35 6.15
CA ARG A 269 -9.15 -14.11 4.95
C ARG A 269 -8.55 -15.53 4.95
N MET A 270 -7.28 -15.68 5.34
CA MET A 270 -6.64 -17.00 5.44
C MET A 270 -7.29 -17.89 6.51
N LEU A 271 -7.52 -17.33 7.70
CA LEU A 271 -8.15 -18.05 8.82
C LEU A 271 -9.57 -18.51 8.49
N ASN A 272 -10.36 -17.66 7.82
CA ASN A 272 -11.72 -18.01 7.39
C ASN A 272 -11.75 -19.17 6.39
N PHE A 273 -10.74 -19.30 5.53
CA PHE A 273 -10.67 -20.42 4.60
C PHE A 273 -10.27 -21.73 5.29
N MET A 274 -9.23 -21.69 6.14
CA MET A 274 -8.76 -22.90 6.86
C MET A 274 -9.85 -23.54 7.73
N TYR A 275 -10.84 -22.74 8.16
CA TYR A 275 -11.98 -23.20 8.93
C TYR A 275 -12.96 -24.09 8.14
N GLY A 276 -12.77 -24.29 6.81
CA GLY A 276 -13.69 -25.09 6.00
C GLY A 276 -15.09 -24.55 6.13
N GLY A 277 -15.28 -23.29 5.71
CA GLY A 277 -16.46 -22.49 6.04
C GLY A 277 -17.76 -23.29 6.02
N GLU A 278 -18.49 -23.22 7.13
CA GLU A 278 -19.95 -23.29 7.16
C GLU A 278 -20.49 -22.85 5.79
N LYS A 279 -21.44 -23.59 5.23
CA LYS A 279 -22.27 -23.18 4.08
C LYS A 279 -23.12 -21.92 4.37
N ASN A 280 -22.69 -21.06 5.28
CA ASN A 280 -23.15 -19.70 5.43
C ASN A 280 -22.59 -18.87 4.26
N LYS A 281 -23.51 -18.58 3.33
CA LYS A 281 -23.45 -17.70 2.14
C LYS A 281 -22.74 -16.34 2.37
N VAL A 282 -21.44 -16.34 2.64
CA VAL A 282 -20.67 -15.12 3.00
C VAL A 282 -19.37 -14.97 2.17
N SER A 283 -18.92 -16.00 1.45
CA SER A 283 -17.60 -15.99 0.78
C SER A 283 -17.63 -16.16 -0.76
N ASP A 284 -18.75 -15.95 -1.44
CA ASP A 284 -18.76 -16.02 -2.92
C ASP A 284 -18.14 -14.78 -3.60
N CYS A 285 -17.78 -13.74 -2.84
CA CYS A 285 -17.20 -12.51 -3.40
C CYS A 285 -15.67 -12.45 -3.45
N VAL A 286 -14.95 -13.42 -2.86
CA VAL A 286 -13.48 -13.45 -2.93
C VAL A 286 -12.99 -14.90 -3.01
N LYS A 287 -13.19 -15.54 -4.17
CA LYS A 287 -12.47 -16.77 -4.52
C LYS A 287 -11.02 -16.43 -4.87
N HIS A 288 -10.27 -15.85 -3.93
CA HIS A 288 -8.82 -15.89 -4.00
C HIS A 288 -8.39 -17.23 -3.39
N PRO A 289 -7.62 -18.07 -4.12
CA PRO A 289 -7.06 -19.29 -3.54
C PRO A 289 -6.19 -18.93 -2.34
N VAL A 290 -6.22 -19.72 -1.27
CA VAL A 290 -5.43 -19.46 -0.04
C VAL A 290 -3.96 -19.27 -0.30
N MET A 291 -3.43 -19.97 -1.30
CA MET A 291 -2.05 -19.81 -1.73
C MET A 291 -1.71 -18.36 -2.08
N MET A 292 -2.65 -17.61 -2.68
CA MET A 292 -2.46 -16.19 -2.99
C MET A 292 -2.44 -15.31 -1.73
N GLN A 293 -3.33 -15.59 -0.76
CA GLN A 293 -3.37 -14.83 0.49
C GLN A 293 -2.11 -15.07 1.33
N ALA A 294 -1.60 -16.30 1.33
CA ALA A 294 -0.32 -16.63 1.94
C ALA A 294 0.84 -15.90 1.27
N VAL A 295 0.89 -15.86 -0.07
CA VAL A 295 1.91 -15.10 -0.82
C VAL A 295 1.84 -13.61 -0.49
N LEU A 296 0.65 -13.01 -0.50
CA LEU A 296 0.48 -11.60 -0.14
C LEU A 296 0.89 -11.32 1.30
N PHE A 297 0.58 -12.24 2.22
CA PHE A 297 1.02 -12.13 3.61
C PHE A 297 2.53 -12.21 3.74
N ILE A 298 3.21 -13.08 2.99
CA ILE A 298 4.68 -13.13 2.96
C ILE A 298 5.24 -11.81 2.42
N ILE A 299 4.64 -11.25 1.37
CA ILE A 299 5.05 -9.97 0.76
C ILE A 299 4.81 -8.77 1.70
N LEU A 300 3.85 -8.87 2.63
CA LEU A 300 3.63 -7.82 3.63
C LEU A 300 4.81 -7.63 4.59
N TYR A 301 5.64 -8.66 4.82
CA TYR A 301 6.85 -8.52 5.65
C TYR A 301 7.87 -7.54 5.05
N PRO A 302 8.39 -7.76 3.82
CA PRO A 302 9.31 -6.82 3.21
C PRO A 302 8.66 -5.47 2.92
N ALA A 303 7.36 -5.44 2.56
CA ALA A 303 6.64 -4.18 2.39
C ALA A 303 6.57 -3.36 3.68
N ALA A 304 6.28 -3.98 4.83
CA ALA A 304 6.31 -3.30 6.12
C ALA A 304 7.73 -2.88 6.51
N GLN A 305 8.70 -3.75 6.25
CA GLN A 305 10.10 -3.50 6.59
C GLN A 305 10.68 -2.32 5.81
N LEU A 306 10.25 -2.12 4.55
CA LEU A 306 10.58 -0.91 3.79
C LEU A 306 10.20 0.36 4.55
N LEU A 307 8.99 0.36 5.13
CA LEU A 307 8.40 1.55 5.72
C LEU A 307 8.96 1.87 7.11
N HIS A 308 9.39 0.85 7.85
CA HIS A 308 9.86 1.02 9.22
C HIS A 308 10.84 -0.08 9.61
N HIS A 309 11.89 0.26 10.36
CA HIS A 309 12.96 -0.67 10.76
C HIS A 309 12.48 -1.93 11.51
N LYS A 310 11.32 -1.85 12.17
CA LYS A 310 10.63 -2.97 12.84
C LYS A 310 9.32 -3.38 12.17
N GLY A 311 9.12 -3.01 10.90
CA GLY A 311 7.88 -3.27 10.18
C GLY A 311 7.51 -4.75 10.13
N TRP A 312 8.50 -5.61 9.88
CA TRP A 312 8.31 -7.07 9.88
C TRP A 312 7.75 -7.59 11.21
N PHE A 313 8.22 -7.03 12.33
CA PHE A 313 7.82 -7.43 13.67
C PHE A 313 6.35 -7.06 13.94
N TYR A 314 5.89 -5.89 13.48
CA TYR A 314 4.49 -5.50 13.63
C TYR A 314 3.53 -6.38 12.82
N VAL A 315 3.91 -6.76 11.60
CA VAL A 315 3.13 -7.71 10.79
C VAL A 315 3.07 -9.09 11.45
N PHE A 316 4.20 -9.56 11.99
CA PHE A 316 4.26 -10.81 12.75
C PHE A 316 3.37 -10.77 14.00
N LEU A 317 3.44 -9.68 14.78
CA LEU A 317 2.60 -9.49 15.96
C LEU A 317 1.10 -9.47 15.60
N MET A 318 0.74 -8.79 14.50
CA MET A 318 -0.64 -8.78 13.99
C MET A 318 -1.13 -10.19 13.68
N MET A 319 -0.30 -11.02 13.04
CA MET A 319 -0.64 -12.42 12.78
C MET A 319 -0.84 -13.22 14.07
N LEU A 320 0.07 -13.10 15.05
CA LEU A 320 -0.06 -13.79 16.34
C LEU A 320 -1.36 -13.39 17.04
N LEU A 321 -1.66 -12.09 17.13
CA LEU A 321 -2.88 -11.59 17.73
C LEU A 321 -4.13 -12.16 17.04
N MET A 322 -4.14 -12.24 15.71
CA MET A 322 -5.27 -12.78 14.96
C MET A 322 -5.45 -14.27 15.12
N ILE A 323 -4.35 -15.03 15.18
CA ILE A 323 -4.40 -16.46 15.52
C ILE A 323 -4.96 -16.64 16.95
N LEU A 324 -4.56 -15.78 17.90
CA LEU A 324 -5.03 -15.83 19.28
C LEU A 324 -6.54 -15.49 19.38
N VAL A 325 -6.99 -14.41 18.73
CA VAL A 325 -8.42 -14.07 18.60
C VAL A 325 -9.21 -15.22 17.97
N TRP A 326 -8.62 -15.91 17.00
CA TRP A 326 -9.21 -17.09 16.39
C TRP A 326 -9.34 -18.27 17.36
N PHE A 327 -8.30 -18.58 18.15
CA PHE A 327 -8.36 -19.61 19.20
C PHE A 327 -9.43 -19.29 20.25
N VAL A 328 -9.49 -18.03 20.69
CA VAL A 328 -10.51 -17.57 21.65
C VAL A 328 -11.92 -17.74 21.08
N ARG A 329 -12.17 -17.33 19.83
CA ARG A 329 -13.46 -17.55 19.16
C ARG A 329 -13.83 -19.04 19.07
N LYS A 330 -12.85 -19.91 18.81
CA LYS A 330 -13.05 -21.36 18.79
C LYS A 330 -13.45 -21.90 20.17
N GLY A 331 -12.75 -21.46 21.22
CA GLY A 331 -13.08 -21.80 22.61
C GLY A 331 -14.51 -21.40 22.98
N TYR A 332 -14.91 -20.17 22.65
CA TYR A 332 -16.29 -19.70 22.90
C TYR A 332 -17.35 -20.51 22.13
N LYS A 333 -17.12 -20.85 20.85
CA LYS A 333 -18.05 -21.71 20.10
C LYS A 333 -18.16 -23.10 20.73
N TYR A 334 -17.04 -23.70 21.14
CA TYR A 334 -17.02 -25.01 21.78
C TYR A 334 -17.80 -25.02 23.09
N VAL A 335 -17.53 -24.05 23.99
CA VAL A 335 -18.25 -23.91 25.27
C VAL A 335 -19.75 -23.69 25.06
N ARG A 336 -20.16 -22.91 24.04
CA ARG A 336 -21.59 -22.70 23.72
C ARG A 336 -22.29 -23.98 23.23
N VAL A 337 -21.58 -24.85 22.53
CA VAL A 337 -22.13 -26.12 22.02
C VAL A 337 -22.20 -27.17 23.13
N VAL A 338 -21.16 -27.27 23.96
CA VAL A 338 -21.10 -28.24 25.06
C VAL A 338 -21.97 -27.83 26.24
N GLY A 339 -22.08 -26.54 26.57
CA GLY A 339 -22.94 -26.03 27.63
C GLY A 339 -24.45 -26.01 27.31
N ARG A 340 -24.86 -26.59 26.18
CA ARG A 340 -26.28 -26.84 25.83
C ARG A 340 -26.71 -28.30 26.05
N HIS A 341 -25.81 -29.15 26.57
CA HIS A 341 -26.10 -30.52 26.95
C HIS A 341 -26.22 -30.69 28.46
#